data_AF-A0A1P8FE05-F1
#
_entry.id   AF-A0A1P8FE05-F1
#
_cell.length_a   1.000
_cell.length_b   1.000
_cell.length_c   1.000
_cell.angle_alpha   90.00
_cell.angle_beta   90.00
_cell.angle_gamma   90.00
#
_symmetry.space_group_name_H-M   'P 1'
#
loop_
_entity.id
_entity.type
_entity.pdbx_description
1 polymer ?
#
loop_
_entity_poly.entity_id
_entity_poly.type
_entity_poly.pdbx_seq_one_letter_code
_entity_poly.pdbx_strand_id
1 'polypeptide(L)'
;MPVVAAGAGSVYIFNVCSSTLNVSLNGLPVLALPGWERRGPSMYQPGGGTVPRSASASEGSRNFLNGNNWLGLTWEDGQSFVQVGIDGTALPLNMDILLFVQRNKWRLVDQYGNERASGDITRADSFSGELASPPAQPCP
;
A
#
# COMPACT_ATOMS: atom_id res chain seq x y z
N MET A 1 2.89 38.12 0.82
CA MET A 1 3.77 36.95 0.63
C MET A 1 2.92 35.87 -0.01
N PRO A 2 3.24 35.34 -1.20
CA PRO A 2 2.46 34.26 -1.78
C PRO A 2 2.58 33.03 -0.88
N VAL A 3 1.44 32.55 -0.39
CA VAL A 3 1.35 31.25 0.29
C VAL A 3 1.58 30.22 -0.81
N VAL A 4 2.77 29.63 -0.84
CA VAL A 4 3.02 28.43 -1.64
C VAL A 4 2.06 27.40 -1.08
N ALA A 5 1.01 27.05 -1.83
CA ALA A 5 0.16 25.92 -1.47
C ALA A 5 1.10 24.73 -1.31
N ALA A 6 1.29 24.26 -0.07
CA ALA A 6 2.06 23.06 0.18
C ALA A 6 1.38 21.95 -0.63
N GLY A 7 2.06 21.46 -1.66
CA GLY A 7 1.51 20.44 -2.55
C GLY A 7 1.04 19.24 -1.74
N ALA A 8 0.04 18.53 -2.24
CA ALA A 8 -0.37 17.27 -1.61
C ALA A 8 0.83 16.32 -1.54
N GLY A 9 1.02 15.70 -0.38
CA GLY A 9 2.04 14.68 -0.17
C GLY A 9 1.70 13.40 -0.94
N SER A 10 2.54 12.39 -0.78
CA SER A 10 2.40 11.10 -1.45
C SER A 10 2.43 9.93 -0.49
N VAL A 11 1.85 8.81 -0.91
CA VAL A 11 2.04 7.50 -0.27
C VAL A 11 3.12 6.75 -1.01
N TYR A 12 4.20 6.43 -0.31
CA TYR A 12 5.27 5.56 -0.80
C TYR A 12 4.93 4.12 -0.42
N ILE A 13 4.65 3.29 -1.41
CA ILE A 13 4.29 1.89 -1.22
C ILE A 13 5.54 1.04 -1.43
N PHE A 14 5.85 0.19 -0.45
CA PHE A 14 6.96 -0.73 -0.49
C PHE A 14 6.47 -2.18 -0.51
N ASN A 15 6.89 -2.92 -1.52
CA ASN A 15 6.71 -4.37 -1.60
C ASN A 15 7.84 -5.06 -0.83
N VAL A 16 7.52 -5.61 0.33
CA VAL A 16 8.48 -6.31 1.19
C VAL A 16 8.63 -7.78 0.78
N CYS A 17 7.88 -8.25 -0.23
CA CYS A 17 7.98 -9.60 -0.78
C CYS A 17 8.96 -9.67 -1.96
N SER A 18 9.44 -10.88 -2.28
CA SER A 18 10.42 -11.10 -3.36
C SER A 18 9.82 -11.17 -4.77
N SER A 19 8.51 -11.32 -4.89
CA SER A 19 7.78 -11.35 -6.17
C SER A 19 7.21 -9.99 -6.53
N THR A 20 6.99 -9.74 -7.81
CA THR A 20 6.37 -8.49 -8.29
C THR A 20 4.95 -8.35 -7.75
N LEU A 21 4.64 -7.17 -7.23
CA LEU A 21 3.32 -6.79 -6.71
C LEU A 21 2.67 -5.77 -7.65
N ASN A 22 1.53 -6.11 -8.23
CA ASN A 22 0.68 -5.16 -8.94
C ASN A 22 -0.30 -4.51 -7.96
N VAL A 23 -0.31 -3.18 -7.93
CA VAL A 23 -1.16 -2.40 -7.03
C VAL A 23 -2.26 -1.72 -7.84
N SER A 24 -3.51 -1.96 -7.45
CA SER A 24 -4.66 -1.16 -7.84
C SER A 24 -5.19 -0.39 -6.64
N LEU A 25 -5.70 0.80 -6.90
CA LEU A 25 -6.31 1.68 -5.90
C LEU A 25 -7.72 2.03 -6.37
N ASN A 26 -8.69 1.83 -5.48
CA ASN A 26 -10.12 2.07 -5.73
C ASN A 26 -10.60 1.45 -7.05
N GLY A 27 -10.12 0.24 -7.36
CA GLY A 27 -10.49 -0.53 -8.55
C GLY A 27 -9.68 -0.21 -9.82
N LEU A 28 -8.77 0.76 -9.80
CA LEU A 28 -7.93 1.10 -10.96
C LEU A 28 -6.47 0.70 -10.76
N PRO A 29 -5.79 0.14 -11.78
CA PRO A 29 -4.37 -0.13 -11.69
C PRO A 29 -3.58 1.18 -11.55
N VAL A 30 -2.61 1.19 -10.64
CA VAL A 30 -1.77 2.37 -10.37
C VAL A 30 -0.33 2.10 -10.75
N LEU A 31 0.28 1.03 -10.23
CA LEU A 31 1.69 0.75 -10.43
C LEU A 31 2.01 -0.74 -10.22
N ALA A 32 3.16 -1.18 -10.74
CA ALA A 32 3.75 -2.48 -10.47
C ALA A 32 5.06 -2.28 -9.72
N LEU A 33 5.19 -2.92 -8.56
CA LEU A 33 6.37 -2.88 -7.71
C LEU A 33 7.17 -4.16 -7.94
N PRO A 34 8.45 -4.08 -8.29
CA PRO A 34 9.29 -5.27 -8.30
C PRO A 34 9.36 -5.86 -6.88
N GLY A 35 9.84 -7.10 -6.78
CA GLY A 35 10.26 -7.64 -5.49
C GLY A 35 11.53 -6.98 -4.97
N TRP A 36 12.21 -7.65 -4.06
CA TRP A 36 13.55 -7.23 -3.64
C TRP A 36 14.52 -7.21 -4.81
N GLU A 37 15.13 -6.05 -5.04
CA GLU A 37 16.14 -5.86 -6.08
C GLU A 37 17.47 -5.46 -5.47
N ARG A 38 18.56 -5.92 -6.10
CA ARG A 38 19.90 -5.51 -5.72
C ARG A 38 20.19 -4.15 -6.34
N ARG A 39 20.33 -3.11 -5.51
CA ARG A 39 20.86 -1.81 -5.94
C ARG A 39 22.32 -1.68 -5.53
N GLY A 40 23.20 -1.81 -6.52
CA GLY A 40 24.64 -1.72 -6.32
C GLY A 40 25.29 -3.01 -5.78
N PRO A 41 26.55 -2.96 -5.35
CA PRO A 41 27.36 -4.16 -5.12
C PRO A 41 26.97 -4.95 -3.87
N SER A 42 26.22 -4.40 -2.91
CA SER A 42 25.95 -5.12 -1.64
C SER A 42 24.64 -4.77 -0.95
N MET A 43 23.73 -4.05 -1.60
CA MET A 43 22.47 -3.61 -0.96
C MET A 43 21.27 -4.20 -1.70
N TYR A 44 20.50 -4.99 -0.99
CA TYR A 44 19.15 -5.38 -1.40
C TYR A 44 18.18 -4.35 -0.83
N GLN A 45 17.23 -3.93 -1.64
CA GLN A 45 16.16 -3.03 -1.21
C GLN A 45 14.81 -3.51 -1.72
N PRO A 46 13.72 -3.26 -0.97
CA PRO A 46 12.38 -3.58 -1.44
C PRO A 46 12.03 -2.73 -2.66
N GLY A 47 11.23 -3.29 -3.56
CA GLY A 47 10.62 -2.52 -4.63
C GLY A 47 9.68 -1.47 -4.06
N GLY A 48 9.78 -0.24 -4.57
CA GLY A 48 9.02 0.89 -4.06
C GLY A 48 8.43 1.72 -5.20
N GLY A 49 7.32 2.39 -4.90
CA GLY A 49 6.64 3.29 -5.84
C GLY A 49 5.83 4.33 -5.10
N THR A 50 5.46 5.39 -5.79
CA THR A 50 4.81 6.54 -5.17
C THR A 50 3.46 6.78 -5.81
N VAL A 51 2.46 7.03 -4.97
CA VAL A 51 1.09 7.39 -5.39
C VAL A 51 0.72 8.71 -4.72
N PRO A 52 0.28 9.72 -5.47
CA PRO A 52 -0.08 11.00 -4.89
C PRO A 52 -1.32 10.89 -3.99
N ARG A 53 -1.41 11.79 -3.01
CA ARG A 53 -2.61 11.98 -2.19
C ARG A 53 -3.47 13.09 -2.78
N SER A 54 -4.77 13.05 -2.48
CA SER A 54 -5.72 14.07 -2.90
C SER A 54 -6.75 14.33 -1.80
N ALA A 55 -7.28 15.56 -1.77
CA ALA A 55 -8.35 15.96 -0.89
C ALA A 55 -9.73 15.43 -1.32
N SER A 56 -9.90 15.10 -2.61
CA SER A 56 -11.20 14.80 -3.20
C SER A 56 -11.15 13.70 -4.24
N ALA A 57 -12.14 12.81 -4.23
CA ALA A 57 -12.28 11.75 -5.23
C ALA A 57 -12.38 12.29 -6.68
N SER A 58 -12.82 13.55 -6.84
CA SER A 58 -12.92 14.21 -8.14
C SER A 58 -11.56 14.50 -8.81
N GLU A 59 -10.47 14.52 -8.05
CA GLU A 59 -9.12 14.80 -8.55
C GLU A 59 -8.40 13.54 -9.07
N GLY A 60 -9.07 12.38 -9.01
CA GLY A 60 -8.64 11.15 -9.66
C GLY A 60 -8.72 9.91 -8.76
N SER A 61 -9.39 8.87 -9.25
CA SER A 61 -9.57 7.59 -8.54
C SER A 61 -8.27 6.79 -8.33
N ARG A 62 -7.13 7.28 -8.86
CA ARG A 62 -5.78 6.69 -8.69
C ARG A 62 -4.99 7.31 -7.55
N ASN A 63 -5.60 8.21 -6.77
CA ASN A 63 -4.94 8.91 -5.67
C ASN A 63 -5.43 8.38 -4.32
N PHE A 64 -4.58 8.47 -3.30
CA PHE A 64 -5.00 8.20 -1.92
C PHE A 64 -5.83 9.36 -1.39
N LEU A 65 -7.03 9.03 -0.91
CA LEU A 65 -7.96 9.99 -0.34
C LEU A 65 -7.86 9.98 1.18
N ASN A 66 -8.33 11.06 1.80
CA ASN A 66 -8.65 11.05 3.21
C ASN A 66 -9.84 10.09 3.47
N GLY A 67 -9.70 9.18 4.44
CA GLY A 67 -10.64 8.11 4.73
C GLY A 67 -10.17 6.74 4.26
N ASN A 68 -11.12 5.89 3.87
CA ASN A 68 -10.83 4.50 3.51
C ASN A 68 -10.52 4.34 2.03
N ASN A 69 -9.37 3.73 1.74
CA ASN A 69 -8.90 3.44 0.39
C ASN A 69 -8.85 1.93 0.17
N TRP A 70 -9.42 1.45 -0.92
CA TRP A 70 -9.38 0.02 -1.26
C TRP A 70 -8.19 -0.27 -2.15
N LEU A 71 -7.28 -1.12 -1.69
CA LEU A 71 -6.15 -1.59 -2.49
C LEU A 71 -6.43 -3.01 -2.96
N GLY A 72 -6.28 -3.23 -4.27
CA GLY A 72 -6.11 -4.56 -4.82
C GLY A 72 -4.62 -4.85 -4.98
N LEU A 73 -4.19 -6.00 -4.48
CA LEU A 73 -2.81 -6.43 -4.46
C LEU A 73 -2.72 -7.77 -5.20
N THR A 74 -2.05 -7.78 -6.35
CA THR A 74 -1.91 -9.00 -7.17
C THR A 74 -0.46 -9.39 -7.28
N TRP A 75 -0.16 -10.57 -6.73
CA TRP A 75 1.10 -11.29 -6.92
C TRP A 75 0.87 -12.46 -7.88
N GLU A 76 1.95 -13.18 -8.22
CA GLU A 76 1.89 -14.34 -9.12
C GLU A 76 1.00 -15.48 -8.60
N ASP A 77 0.86 -15.61 -7.28
CA ASP A 77 0.10 -16.67 -6.62
C ASP A 77 -1.34 -16.26 -6.29
N GLY A 78 -1.77 -15.05 -6.63
CA GLY A 78 -3.17 -14.65 -6.56
C GLY A 78 -3.42 -13.20 -6.20
N GLN A 79 -4.72 -12.87 -6.18
CA GLN A 79 -5.22 -11.54 -5.84
C GLN A 79 -5.59 -11.48 -4.35
N SER A 80 -5.29 -10.35 -3.74
CA SER A 80 -5.64 -9.99 -2.37
C SER A 80 -6.20 -8.57 -2.33
N PHE A 81 -6.93 -8.26 -1.26
CA PHE A 81 -7.55 -6.98 -1.05
C PHE A 81 -7.26 -6.49 0.36
N VAL A 82 -7.19 -5.17 0.49
CA VAL A 82 -7.01 -4.53 1.78
C VAL A 82 -7.64 -3.15 1.78
N GLN A 83 -8.18 -2.76 2.94
CA GLN A 83 -8.68 -1.41 3.16
C GLN A 83 -7.66 -0.65 3.99
N VAL A 84 -7.12 0.44 3.44
CA VAL A 84 -6.17 1.32 4.11
C VAL A 84 -6.90 2.59 4.51
N GLY A 85 -7.12 2.77 5.80
CA GLY A 85 -7.65 3.99 6.39
C GLY A 85 -6.55 5.03 6.54
N ILE A 86 -6.75 6.23 5.98
CA ILE A 86 -5.89 7.40 6.19
C ILE A 86 -6.72 8.45 6.90
N ASP A 87 -6.38 8.76 8.14
CA ASP A 87 -7.00 9.87 8.87
C ASP A 87 -6.24 11.17 8.59
N GLY A 88 -6.84 12.07 7.82
CA GLY A 88 -6.28 13.37 7.45
C GLY A 88 -6.07 14.32 8.63
N THR A 89 -6.69 14.08 9.79
CA THR A 89 -6.44 14.85 11.01
C THR A 89 -5.12 14.44 11.68
N ALA A 90 -4.82 13.14 11.67
CA ALA A 90 -3.56 12.59 12.18
C ALA A 90 -2.42 12.62 11.15
N LEU A 91 -2.76 12.55 9.85
CA LEU A 91 -1.87 12.52 8.70
C LEU A 91 -2.27 13.63 7.71
N PRO A 92 -1.87 14.89 7.94
CA PRO A 92 -2.19 16.02 7.08
C PRO A 92 -1.88 15.76 5.60
N LEU A 93 -2.65 16.36 4.68
CA LEU A 93 -2.57 16.06 3.24
C LEU A 93 -1.17 16.33 2.65
N ASN A 94 -0.46 17.33 3.14
CA ASN A 94 0.90 17.70 2.72
C ASN A 94 2.01 16.81 3.31
N MET A 95 1.65 15.77 4.07
CA MET A 95 2.60 14.82 4.66
C MET A 95 2.77 13.60 3.75
N ASP A 96 4.01 13.18 3.58
CA ASP A 96 4.34 11.91 2.96
C ASP A 96 4.15 10.76 3.95
N ILE A 97 3.61 9.65 3.46
CA ILE A 97 3.31 8.47 4.26
C ILE A 97 3.96 7.26 3.62
N LEU A 98 4.45 6.34 4.44
CA LEU A 98 5.06 5.08 4.01
C LEU A 98 4.05 3.94 4.22
N LEU A 99 3.78 3.16 3.19
CA LEU A 99 2.94 1.97 3.25
C LEU A 99 3.79 0.74 2.96
N PHE A 100 4.00 -0.09 3.97
CA PHE A 100 4.70 -1.36 3.82
C PHE A 100 3.69 -2.47 3.59
N VAL A 101 3.80 -3.14 2.45
CA VAL A 101 2.96 -4.27 2.06
C VAL A 101 3.77 -5.54 2.21
N GLN A 102 3.32 -6.42 3.11
CA GLN A 102 3.82 -7.78 3.27
C GLN A 102 2.76 -8.76 2.72
N ARG A 103 2.99 -10.06 2.84
CA ARG A 103 2.06 -11.06 2.27
C ARG A 103 0.69 -11.07 2.95
N ASN A 104 0.67 -11.00 4.28
CA ASN A 104 -0.55 -11.15 5.08
C ASN A 104 -0.88 -9.90 5.89
N LYS A 105 0.00 -8.89 5.88
CA LYS A 105 -0.08 -7.69 6.71
C LYS A 105 0.30 -6.45 5.91
N TRP A 106 -0.29 -5.33 6.28
CA TRP A 106 0.14 -4.02 5.83
C TRP A 106 0.38 -3.12 7.04
N ARG A 107 1.27 -2.13 6.88
CA ARG A 107 1.58 -1.14 7.90
C ARG A 107 1.71 0.23 7.26
N LEU A 108 1.01 1.21 7.82
CA LEU A 108 1.07 2.62 7.44
C LEU A 108 1.88 3.37 8.49
N VAL A 109 2.94 4.02 8.05
CA VAL A 109 3.94 4.65 8.89
C VAL A 109 4.11 6.11 8.44
N ASP A 110 4.15 7.04 9.39
CA ASP A 110 4.40 8.44 9.06
C ASP A 110 5.87 8.72 8.68
N GLN A 111 6.14 9.94 8.24
CA GLN A 111 7.49 10.37 7.88
C GLN A 111 8.52 10.31 9.03
N TYR A 112 8.07 10.16 10.28
CA TYR A 112 8.92 10.06 11.46
C TYR A 112 9.12 8.60 11.92
N GLY A 113 8.56 7.63 11.18
CA GLY A 113 8.68 6.21 11.52
C GLY A 113 7.64 5.70 12.53
N ASN A 114 6.64 6.50 12.91
CA ASN A 114 5.59 6.04 13.80
C ASN A 114 4.52 5.28 13.01
N GLU A 115 4.20 4.07 13.45
CA GLU A 115 3.06 3.34 12.92
C GLU A 115 1.76 4.06 13.27
N ARG A 116 0.94 4.32 12.25
CA ARG A 116 -0.36 4.97 12.40
C ARG A 116 -1.52 4.01 12.22
N ALA A 117 -1.35 3.01 11.36
CA ALA A 117 -2.32 1.95 11.16
C ALA A 117 -1.63 0.67 10.67
N SER A 118 -2.26 -0.46 10.92
CA SER A 118 -1.89 -1.74 10.36
C SER A 118 -3.10 -2.65 10.28
N GLY A 119 -3.00 -3.72 9.51
CA GLY A 119 -4.07 -4.68 9.37
C GLY A 119 -3.67 -5.89 8.55
N ASP A 120 -4.64 -6.79 8.39
CA ASP A 120 -4.48 -8.00 7.59
C ASP A 120 -4.76 -7.73 6.11
N ILE A 121 -4.11 -8.53 5.26
CA ILE A 121 -4.38 -8.59 3.83
C ILE A 121 -5.20 -9.84 3.57
N THR A 122 -6.39 -9.66 3.02
CA THR A 122 -7.32 -10.77 2.77
C THR A 122 -7.16 -11.26 1.35
N ARG A 123 -6.86 -12.55 1.17
CA ARG A 123 -6.80 -13.14 -0.16
C ARG A 123 -8.20 -13.31 -0.75
N ALA A 124 -8.31 -13.18 -2.07
CA ALA A 124 -9.57 -13.33 -2.79
C ALA A 124 -10.16 -14.75 -2.67
N ASP A 125 -9.30 -15.77 -2.61
CA ASP A 125 -9.67 -17.18 -2.44
C ASP A 125 -10.32 -17.46 -1.07
N SER A 126 -9.99 -16.66 -0.05
CA SER A 126 -10.52 -16.81 1.30
C SER A 126 -12.02 -16.48 1.38
N PHE A 127 -12.55 -15.72 0.41
CA PHE A 127 -14.00 -15.46 0.30
C PHE A 127 -14.77 -16.65 -0.30
N SER A 128 -14.07 -17.60 -0.93
CA SER A 128 -14.66 -18.82 -1.48
C SER A 128 -14.62 -20.00 -0.50
N GLY A 129 -14.05 -19.80 0.70
CA GLY A 129 -13.52 -20.86 1.57
C GLY A 129 -14.22 -21.09 2.91
N GLU A 130 -15.45 -20.64 3.14
CA GLU A 130 -16.26 -21.17 4.26
C GLU A 130 -16.79 -22.60 3.98
N LEU A 131 -16.28 -23.25 2.94
CA LEU A 131 -16.36 -24.69 2.72
C LEU A 131 -14.97 -25.21 2.33
N ALA A 132 -14.25 -25.71 3.33
CA ALA A 132 -13.04 -26.55 3.27
C ALA A 132 -11.65 -25.90 3.28
N SER A 133 -10.93 -26.24 4.35
CA SER A 133 -9.51 -26.66 4.44
C SER A 133 -8.53 -25.81 5.29
N PRO A 134 -7.53 -26.48 5.91
CA PRO A 134 -6.83 -26.05 7.13
C PRO A 134 -5.76 -24.96 6.90
N PRO A 135 -5.28 -24.31 7.98
CA PRO A 135 -4.43 -23.13 7.90
C PRO A 135 -3.09 -23.37 7.20
N ALA A 136 -2.74 -22.42 6.31
CA ALA A 136 -1.45 -22.35 5.64
C ALA A 136 -0.31 -22.18 6.66
N GLN A 137 0.76 -22.96 6.51
CA GLN A 137 1.96 -22.84 7.33
C GLN A 137 2.67 -21.50 7.12
N PRO A 138 3.24 -20.89 8.18
CA PRO A 138 4.08 -19.71 8.06
C PRO A 138 5.39 -20.04 7.33
N CYS A 139 5.88 -19.07 6.54
CA CYS A 139 7.16 -19.16 5.85
C CYS A 139 8.34 -19.27 6.84
N PRO A 140 9.44 -19.98 6.49
CA PRO A 140 10.62 -20.12 7.33
C PRO A 140 11.39 -18.81 7.55
#